data_AF-A0A1J5IX75-F1
#
_entry.id   AF-A0A1J5IX75-F1
#
_cell.length_a   1.000
_cell.length_b   1.000
_cell.length_c   1.000
_cell.angle_alpha   90.00
_cell.angle_beta   90.00
_cell.angle_gamma   90.00
#
_symmetry.space_group_name_H-M   'P 1'
#
loop_
_entity.id
_entity.type
_entity.pdbx_description
1 polymer ?
#
loop_
_entity_poly.entity_id
_entity_poly.type
_entity_poly.pdbx_seq_one_letter_code
_entity_poly.pdbx_strand_id
1 'polypeptide(L)'
;MPELPEVETIVRELRSQIIGKSVLDILEIRKGTVRYLPAATDIPCHFGMIRSIDRRGKYLVFRLVTDITIIIHLGMSGKLILADSKDTRPTHLRAQLALSDDSFLYFDDIRTFGHITVQRSQGPLFFEQRMGIEPLDPGFTAEYLQDRLRRRKSPLKNLLLDQSIVAGIGNIYGCEALYRAKIHPAVRAGSLESSHLKKLVKEIRAVLNEAIGHNGTTISNYRRVDNKTGGFQNFLKVYQKSCCPKGHPIDKLTQAGRSTYFCPVCQKKKQTDQIKTRPRIQTR
;
A
#
# COMPACT_ATOMS: atom_id res chain seq x y z
N MET A 1 7.05 4.40 -0.25
CA MET A 1 5.79 4.04 -0.93
C MET A 1 4.78 3.80 0.16
N PRO A 2 3.72 4.62 0.26
CA PRO A 2 2.61 4.33 1.15
C PRO A 2 2.04 2.94 0.86
N GLU A 3 1.95 2.12 1.90
CA GLU A 3 1.27 0.83 1.89
C GLU A 3 -0.06 0.97 2.65
N LEU A 4 -0.73 -0.13 2.97
CA LEU A 4 -2.03 -0.09 3.64
C LEU A 4 -2.07 0.78 4.90
N PRO A 5 -1.12 0.65 5.86
CA PRO A 5 -1.18 1.44 7.10
C PRO A 5 -1.09 2.94 6.89
N GLU A 6 -0.24 3.39 5.97
CA GLU A 6 -0.08 4.81 5.65
C GLU A 6 -1.35 5.39 5.00
N VAL A 7 -1.95 4.63 4.08
CA VAL A 7 -3.20 5.05 3.41
C VAL A 7 -4.37 5.07 4.39
N GLU A 8 -4.46 4.08 5.28
CA GLU A 8 -5.48 4.03 6.34
C GLU A 8 -5.36 5.22 7.29
N THR A 9 -4.13 5.58 7.66
CA THR A 9 -3.85 6.75 8.53
C THR A 9 -4.37 8.03 7.87
N ILE A 10 -4.07 8.24 6.59
CA ILE A 10 -4.55 9.40 5.83
C ILE A 10 -6.08 9.41 5.74
N VAL A 11 -6.71 8.25 5.45
CA VAL A 11 -8.17 8.14 5.39
C VAL A 11 -8.81 8.55 6.73
N ARG A 12 -8.28 8.08 7.86
CA ARG A 12 -8.81 8.44 9.19
C ARG A 12 -8.74 9.94 9.47
N GLU A 13 -7.63 10.58 9.11
CA GLU A 13 -7.45 12.01 9.29
C GLU A 13 -8.37 12.84 8.39
N LEU A 14 -8.53 12.43 7.14
CA LEU A 14 -9.44 13.12 6.22
C LEU A 14 -10.89 12.96 6.68
N ARG A 15 -11.28 11.78 7.16
CA ARG A 15 -12.63 11.54 7.69
C ARG A 15 -12.99 12.54 8.79
N SER A 16 -12.06 12.84 9.71
CA SER A 16 -12.33 13.78 10.81
C SER A 16 -12.31 15.25 10.41
N GLN A 17 -11.81 15.59 9.21
CA GLN A 17 -11.57 16.99 8.81
C GLN A 17 -12.44 17.46 7.65
N ILE A 18 -12.85 16.57 6.73
CA ILE A 18 -13.47 16.99 5.46
C ILE A 18 -14.75 16.25 5.07
N ILE A 19 -15.24 15.28 5.88
CA ILE A 19 -16.59 14.73 5.68
C ILE A 19 -17.62 15.86 5.81
N GLY A 20 -18.63 15.87 4.94
CA GLY A 20 -19.67 16.89 4.91
C GLY A 20 -19.29 18.16 4.13
N LYS A 21 -18.01 18.37 3.80
CA LYS A 21 -17.59 19.42 2.87
C LYS A 21 -17.89 19.00 1.43
N SER A 22 -18.19 19.96 0.57
CA SER A 22 -18.35 19.70 -0.88
C SER A 22 -17.06 19.91 -1.64
N VAL A 23 -16.74 18.97 -2.53
CA VAL A 23 -15.72 19.18 -3.55
C VAL A 23 -16.33 20.05 -4.64
N LEU A 24 -15.83 21.27 -4.75
CA LEU A 24 -16.31 22.26 -5.71
C LEU A 24 -15.68 22.03 -7.09
N ASP A 25 -14.38 21.74 -7.12
CA ASP A 25 -13.61 21.56 -8.35
C ASP A 25 -12.37 20.69 -8.12
N ILE A 26 -11.88 20.05 -9.18
CA ILE A 26 -10.58 19.36 -9.23
C ILE A 26 -9.72 20.01 -10.31
N LEU A 27 -8.81 20.89 -9.90
CA LEU A 27 -7.89 21.54 -10.81
C LEU A 27 -6.64 20.66 -11.00
N GLU A 28 -6.46 20.19 -12.23
CA GLU A 28 -5.23 19.52 -12.65
C GLU A 28 -4.13 20.56 -12.96
N ILE A 29 -3.03 20.52 -12.19
CA ILE A 29 -1.88 21.41 -12.39
C ILE A 29 -0.86 20.79 -13.36
N ARG A 30 -0.78 19.46 -13.39
CA ARG A 30 0.13 18.70 -14.25
C ARG A 30 -0.63 17.60 -14.98
N LYS A 31 -0.68 17.71 -16.32
CA LYS A 31 -1.41 16.80 -17.22
C LYS A 31 -1.11 15.32 -16.95
N GLY A 32 -2.17 14.50 -16.91
CA GLY A 32 -2.11 13.05 -16.72
C GLY A 32 -2.17 12.60 -15.25
N THR A 33 -2.26 13.56 -14.32
CA THR A 33 -2.46 13.32 -12.89
C THR A 33 -3.90 12.94 -12.62
N VAL A 34 -4.86 13.65 -13.24
CA VAL A 34 -6.30 13.42 -13.10
C VAL A 34 -6.80 12.65 -14.32
N ARG A 35 -7.53 11.57 -14.07
CA ARG A 35 -8.03 10.66 -15.11
C ARG A 35 -9.53 10.50 -14.94
N TYR A 36 -10.28 10.98 -15.91
CA TYR A 36 -11.71 10.74 -16.00
C TYR A 36 -11.93 9.45 -16.77
N LEU A 37 -12.62 8.48 -16.15
CA LEU A 37 -13.02 7.27 -16.87
C LEU A 37 -14.10 7.60 -17.92
N PRO A 38 -14.26 6.79 -18.98
CA PRO A 38 -15.13 7.14 -20.11
C PRO A 38 -16.57 7.53 -19.76
N ALA A 39 -17.16 6.93 -18.71
CA ALA A 39 -18.51 7.24 -18.24
C ALA A 39 -18.61 8.52 -17.38
N ALA A 40 -17.49 9.21 -17.15
CA ALA A 40 -17.36 10.34 -16.24
C ALA A 40 -16.65 11.53 -16.93
N THR A 41 -16.79 11.66 -18.24
CA THR A 41 -16.22 12.78 -19.02
C THR A 41 -17.14 14.00 -19.05
N ASP A 42 -18.41 13.82 -18.72
CA ASP A 42 -19.49 14.81 -18.68
C ASP A 42 -19.75 15.34 -17.26
N ILE A 43 -18.71 15.40 -16.43
CA ILE A 43 -18.87 15.78 -15.01
C ILE A 43 -19.32 17.24 -14.88
N PRO A 44 -20.33 17.50 -14.03
CA PRO A 44 -20.83 18.85 -13.79
C PRO A 44 -19.77 19.78 -13.18
N CYS A 45 -20.02 21.09 -13.24
CA CYS A 45 -19.15 22.12 -12.67
C CYS A 45 -18.86 21.96 -11.17
N HIS A 46 -19.65 21.14 -10.45
CA HIS A 46 -19.47 20.82 -9.04
C HIS A 46 -19.57 19.31 -8.79
N PHE A 47 -18.60 18.75 -8.06
CA PHE A 47 -18.53 17.32 -7.78
C PHE A 47 -19.51 16.89 -6.68
N GLY A 48 -19.68 17.72 -5.63
CA GLY A 48 -20.66 17.53 -4.57
C GLY A 48 -20.07 17.16 -3.20
N MET A 49 -20.96 16.93 -2.22
CA MET A 49 -20.63 16.68 -0.81
C MET A 49 -19.93 15.35 -0.59
N ILE A 50 -18.85 15.33 0.19
CA ILE A 50 -18.14 14.12 0.61
C ILE A 50 -18.99 13.37 1.65
N ARG A 51 -19.56 12.23 1.23
CA ARG A 51 -20.36 11.34 2.08
C ARG A 51 -19.48 10.40 2.90
N SER A 52 -18.49 9.79 2.26
CA SER A 52 -17.54 8.90 2.94
C SER A 52 -16.17 8.97 2.28
N ILE A 53 -15.14 8.65 3.05
CA ILE A 53 -13.78 8.44 2.56
C ILE A 53 -13.37 7.06 3.02
N ASP A 54 -13.12 6.15 2.10
CA ASP A 54 -12.81 4.76 2.38
C ASP A 54 -11.42 4.40 1.86
N ARG A 55 -10.94 3.22 2.25
CA ARG A 55 -9.71 2.65 1.74
C ARG A 55 -9.99 1.29 1.10
N ARG A 56 -9.39 1.04 -0.06
CA ARG A 56 -9.31 -0.29 -0.65
C ARG A 56 -7.88 -0.55 -1.11
N GLY A 57 -7.20 -1.48 -0.44
CA GLY A 57 -5.76 -1.73 -0.58
C GLY A 57 -4.96 -0.47 -0.29
N LYS A 58 -4.34 0.09 -1.33
CA LYS A 58 -3.53 1.32 -1.28
C LYS A 58 -4.21 2.52 -1.96
N TYR A 59 -5.51 2.39 -2.26
CA TYR A 59 -6.33 3.45 -2.83
C TYR A 59 -7.16 4.11 -1.73
N LEU A 60 -7.24 5.44 -1.77
CA LEU A 60 -8.25 6.23 -1.08
C LEU A 60 -9.47 6.35 -1.99
N VAL A 61 -10.67 6.24 -1.43
CA VAL A 61 -11.94 6.22 -2.18
C VAL A 61 -12.90 7.21 -1.55
N PHE A 62 -13.07 8.37 -2.17
CA PHE A 62 -13.99 9.42 -1.74
C PHE A 62 -15.32 9.19 -2.45
N ARG A 63 -16.36 8.87 -1.69
CA ARG A 63 -17.72 8.72 -2.21
C ARG A 63 -18.49 10.00 -1.93
N LEU A 64 -19.01 10.59 -2.99
CA LEU A 64 -19.81 11.81 -2.87
C LEU A 64 -21.29 11.46 -2.72
N VAL A 65 -22.11 12.45 -2.36
CA VAL A 65 -23.58 12.32 -2.38
C VAL A 65 -24.10 12.18 -3.81
N THR A 66 -23.39 12.78 -4.77
CA THR A 66 -23.61 12.60 -6.21
C THR A 66 -23.20 11.18 -6.64
N ASP A 67 -23.46 10.86 -7.90
CA ASP A 67 -23.04 9.61 -8.52
C ASP A 67 -21.55 9.61 -8.92
N ILE A 68 -20.71 10.41 -8.27
CA ILE A 68 -19.27 10.51 -8.54
C ILE A 68 -18.46 9.90 -7.39
N THR A 69 -17.43 9.13 -7.76
CA THR A 69 -16.41 8.64 -6.85
C THR A 69 -15.03 9.16 -7.29
N ILE A 70 -14.31 9.78 -6.36
CA ILE A 70 -12.92 10.24 -6.56
C ILE A 70 -11.98 9.23 -5.88
N ILE A 71 -11.04 8.70 -6.64
CA ILE A 71 -10.11 7.66 -6.19
C ILE A 71 -8.70 8.23 -6.27
N ILE A 72 -7.92 8.09 -5.20
CA ILE A 72 -6.55 8.58 -5.16
C ILE A 72 -5.60 7.42 -4.87
N HIS A 73 -4.57 7.26 -5.69
CA HIS A 73 -3.44 6.37 -5.41
C HIS A 73 -2.18 7.21 -5.23
N LEU A 74 -1.54 7.11 -4.07
CA LEU A 74 -0.39 7.95 -3.73
C LEU A 74 0.90 7.55 -4.47
N GLY A 75 0.92 6.41 -5.14
CA GLY A 75 2.13 5.94 -5.81
C GLY A 75 3.25 5.72 -4.80
N MET A 76 4.45 6.24 -5.09
CA MET A 76 5.59 6.06 -4.19
C MET A 76 5.88 7.23 -3.26
N SER A 77 5.54 8.45 -3.67
CA SER A 77 5.87 9.70 -2.99
C SER A 77 4.73 10.71 -2.92
N GLY A 78 3.54 10.33 -3.38
CA GLY A 78 2.35 11.16 -3.29
C GLY A 78 1.99 11.46 -1.84
N LYS A 79 1.56 12.70 -1.61
CA LYS A 79 1.07 13.21 -0.33
C LYS A 79 -0.25 13.92 -0.57
N LEU A 80 -1.10 13.88 0.46
CA LEU A 80 -2.29 14.72 0.53
C LEU A 80 -2.07 15.73 1.65
N ILE A 81 -2.20 17.00 1.34
CA ILE A 81 -1.98 18.12 2.26
C ILE A 81 -3.29 18.90 2.31
N LEU A 82 -3.89 18.99 3.48
CA LEU A 82 -5.04 19.87 3.70
C LEU A 82 -4.52 21.27 4.06
N ALA A 83 -5.01 22.28 3.37
CA ALA A 83 -4.57 23.66 3.50
C ALA A 83 -5.76 24.60 3.65
N ASP A 84 -5.68 25.53 4.59
CA ASP A 84 -6.76 26.50 4.88
C ASP A 84 -6.76 27.70 3.92
N SER A 85 -5.72 27.86 3.09
CA SER A 85 -5.64 28.94 2.11
C SER A 85 -4.79 28.55 0.88
N LYS A 86 -4.89 29.35 -0.18
CA LYS A 86 -4.15 29.14 -1.43
C LYS A 86 -2.64 29.42 -1.31
N ASP A 87 -2.19 30.08 -0.25
CA ASP A 87 -0.81 30.57 -0.14
C ASP A 87 0.18 29.49 0.30
N THR A 88 -0.31 28.32 0.73
CA THR A 88 0.53 27.20 1.19
C THR A 88 0.74 26.12 0.11
N ARG A 89 0.83 26.52 -1.16
CA ARG A 89 0.99 25.56 -2.27
C ARG A 89 2.32 24.78 -2.16
N PRO A 90 2.29 23.45 -2.24
CA PRO A 90 3.50 22.64 -2.18
C PRO A 90 4.29 22.68 -3.50
N THR A 91 5.59 22.47 -3.42
CA THR A 91 6.54 22.60 -4.53
C THR A 91 6.25 21.68 -5.72
N HIS A 92 5.75 20.46 -5.46
CA HIS A 92 5.48 19.46 -6.50
C HIS A 92 3.99 19.19 -6.67
N LEU A 93 3.17 20.23 -6.49
CA LEU A 93 1.72 20.19 -6.67
C LEU A 93 1.36 19.65 -8.07
N ARG A 94 0.50 18.63 -8.09
CA ARG A 94 0.04 17.95 -9.31
C ARG A 94 -1.43 18.17 -9.60
N ALA A 95 -2.25 18.19 -8.56
CA ALA A 95 -3.66 18.52 -8.63
C ALA A 95 -4.13 19.09 -7.28
N GLN A 96 -5.25 19.79 -7.28
CA GLN A 96 -5.89 20.30 -6.07
C GLN A 96 -7.40 20.07 -6.14
N LEU A 97 -8.01 19.72 -5.00
CA LEU A 97 -9.45 19.72 -4.83
C LEU A 97 -9.83 20.97 -4.03
N ALA A 98 -10.69 21.82 -4.58
CA ALA A 98 -11.26 22.95 -3.86
C ALA A 98 -12.45 22.47 -3.02
N LEU A 99 -12.50 22.83 -1.74
CA LEU A 99 -13.57 22.46 -0.83
C LEU A 99 -14.50 23.67 -0.55
N SER A 100 -15.71 23.39 -0.07
CA SER A 100 -16.76 24.40 0.13
C SER A 100 -16.54 25.40 1.26
N ASP A 101 -15.50 25.20 2.08
CA ASP A 101 -15.11 26.07 3.19
C ASP A 101 -13.83 26.86 2.88
N ASP A 102 -13.56 27.07 1.59
CA ASP A 102 -12.36 27.73 1.06
C ASP A 102 -11.03 27.01 1.34
N SER A 103 -11.07 25.82 1.94
CA SER A 103 -9.89 24.97 2.10
C SER A 103 -9.57 24.16 0.83
N PHE A 104 -8.33 23.68 0.73
CA PHE A 104 -7.83 22.91 -0.40
C PHE A 104 -7.23 21.59 0.06
N LEU A 105 -7.53 20.51 -0.67
CA LEU A 105 -6.79 19.27 -0.58
C LEU A 105 -5.80 19.16 -1.73
N TYR A 106 -4.53 19.40 -1.43
CA TYR A 106 -3.43 19.35 -2.40
C TYR A 106 -2.89 17.94 -2.58
N PHE A 107 -2.70 17.55 -3.84
CA PHE A 107 -1.99 16.34 -4.21
C PHE A 107 -0.57 16.68 -4.72
N ASP A 108 0.42 16.42 -3.88
CA ASP A 108 1.85 16.67 -4.14
C ASP A 108 2.54 15.34 -4.45
N ASP A 109 3.25 15.23 -5.59
CA ASP A 109 4.01 14.01 -5.90
C ASP A 109 5.26 14.29 -6.74
N ILE A 110 6.42 14.23 -6.11
CA ILE A 110 7.71 14.46 -6.78
C ILE A 110 8.01 13.43 -7.88
N ARG A 111 7.57 12.17 -7.77
CA ARG A 111 7.87 11.09 -8.74
C ARG A 111 6.79 10.85 -9.78
N THR A 112 5.66 11.56 -9.72
CA THR A 112 4.56 11.46 -10.71
C THR A 112 3.97 10.06 -10.90
N PHE A 113 4.01 9.22 -9.87
CA PHE A 113 3.49 7.85 -9.93
C PHE A 113 2.11 7.70 -9.31
N GLY A 114 1.73 8.64 -8.45
CA GLY A 114 0.36 8.72 -7.98
C GLY A 114 -0.55 9.41 -8.99
N HIS A 115 -1.85 9.22 -8.80
CA HIS A 115 -2.88 9.73 -9.71
C HIS A 115 -4.21 9.84 -8.98
N ILE A 116 -5.09 10.67 -9.55
CA ILE A 116 -6.48 10.82 -9.19
C ILE A 116 -7.31 10.22 -10.33
N THR A 117 -8.24 9.35 -10.01
CA THR A 117 -9.19 8.79 -10.97
C THR A 117 -10.58 9.17 -10.55
N VAL A 118 -11.35 9.71 -11.48
CA VAL A 118 -12.76 10.05 -11.28
C VAL A 118 -13.60 9.10 -12.11
N GLN A 119 -14.60 8.51 -11.47
CA GLN A 119 -15.54 7.60 -12.11
C GLN A 119 -16.95 7.80 -11.57
N ARG A 120 -17.93 7.26 -12.31
CA ARG A 120 -19.29 7.10 -11.78
C ARG A 120 -19.29 6.08 -10.64
N SER A 121 -20.16 6.31 -9.67
CA SER A 121 -20.37 5.48 -8.49
C SER A 121 -21.15 4.20 -8.80
N GLN A 122 -21.84 4.15 -9.95
CA GLN A 122 -22.50 2.93 -10.42
C GLN A 122 -21.46 1.91 -10.90
N GLY A 123 -21.56 0.69 -10.37
CA GLY A 123 -20.65 -0.42 -10.71
C GLY A 123 -19.42 -0.52 -9.80
N PRO A 124 -18.55 -1.50 -10.06
CA PRO A 124 -17.35 -1.73 -9.26
C PRO A 124 -16.32 -0.61 -9.46
N LEU A 125 -15.43 -0.43 -8.49
CA LEU A 125 -14.27 0.44 -8.69
C LEU A 125 -13.38 -0.14 -9.80
N PHE A 126 -12.74 0.72 -10.61
CA PHE A 126 -12.00 0.27 -11.80
C PHE A 126 -10.91 -0.79 -11.55
N PHE A 127 -10.40 -0.86 -10.32
CA PHE A 127 -9.36 -1.81 -9.89
C PHE A 127 -9.93 -3.03 -9.14
N GLU A 128 -11.21 -3.03 -8.78
CA GLU A 128 -11.80 -3.93 -7.79
C GLU A 128 -11.69 -5.40 -8.21
N GLN A 129 -12.02 -5.71 -9.46
CA GLN A 129 -11.94 -7.06 -10.02
C GLN A 129 -10.52 -7.65 -10.04
N ARG A 130 -9.49 -6.80 -9.97
CA ARG A 130 -8.08 -7.21 -10.01
C ARG A 130 -7.43 -7.27 -8.63
N MET A 131 -8.19 -7.01 -7.57
CA MET A 131 -7.66 -6.94 -6.22
C MET A 131 -8.07 -8.15 -5.38
N GLY A 132 -7.08 -8.67 -4.65
CA GLY A 132 -7.28 -9.71 -3.64
C GLY A 132 -7.94 -9.16 -2.38
N ILE A 133 -8.29 -10.05 -1.47
CA ILE A 133 -8.94 -9.70 -0.21
C ILE A 133 -8.12 -8.70 0.62
N GLU A 134 -8.80 -7.89 1.44
CA GLU A 134 -8.15 -7.05 2.43
C GLU A 134 -7.48 -7.93 3.51
N PRO A 135 -6.23 -7.65 3.90
CA PRO A 135 -5.50 -8.51 4.85
C PRO A 135 -6.06 -8.45 6.28
N LEU A 136 -6.85 -7.43 6.61
CA LEU A 136 -7.54 -7.28 7.90
C LEU A 136 -8.98 -7.80 7.88
N ASP A 137 -9.48 -8.21 6.71
CA ASP A 137 -10.81 -8.81 6.58
C ASP A 137 -10.85 -10.21 7.23
N PRO A 138 -11.91 -10.60 7.95
CA PRO A 138 -12.05 -11.94 8.52
C PRO A 138 -11.79 -13.08 7.53
N GLY A 139 -12.19 -12.92 6.27
CA GLY A 139 -11.99 -13.89 5.20
C GLY A 139 -10.54 -14.04 4.72
N PHE A 140 -9.60 -13.16 5.12
CA PHE A 140 -8.18 -13.37 4.85
C PHE A 140 -7.62 -14.46 5.75
N THR A 141 -7.79 -15.73 5.34
CA THR A 141 -7.44 -16.91 6.12
C THR A 141 -6.24 -17.67 5.55
N ALA A 142 -5.75 -18.66 6.30
CA ALA A 142 -4.68 -19.54 5.82
C ALA A 142 -5.16 -20.41 4.65
N GLU A 143 -6.42 -20.81 4.67
CA GLU A 143 -7.11 -21.58 3.63
C GLU A 143 -7.22 -20.77 2.34
N TYR A 144 -7.61 -19.49 2.44
CA TYR A 144 -7.58 -18.54 1.32
C TYR A 144 -6.17 -18.44 0.72
N LEU A 145 -5.15 -18.17 1.55
CA LEU A 145 -3.78 -18.08 1.04
C LEU A 145 -3.31 -19.41 0.44
N GLN A 146 -3.64 -20.54 1.05
CA GLN A 146 -3.27 -21.85 0.53
C GLN A 146 -3.82 -22.06 -0.88
N ASP A 147 -5.10 -21.77 -1.10
CA ASP A 147 -5.73 -21.89 -2.42
C ASP A 147 -5.05 -21.00 -3.47
N ARG A 148 -4.81 -19.72 -3.12
CA ARG A 148 -4.14 -18.77 -4.01
C ARG A 148 -2.68 -19.15 -4.33
N LEU A 149 -2.02 -19.92 -3.47
CA LEU A 149 -0.60 -20.27 -3.56
C LEU A 149 -0.31 -21.71 -4.03
N ARG A 150 -1.28 -22.65 -3.95
CA ARG A 150 -1.11 -24.12 -4.08
C ARG A 150 -0.31 -24.60 -5.29
N ARG A 151 -0.25 -23.82 -6.39
CA ARG A 151 0.49 -24.17 -7.61
C ARG A 151 1.56 -23.16 -8.01
N ARG A 152 1.81 -22.16 -7.17
CA ARG A 152 2.73 -21.06 -7.48
C ARG A 152 4.16 -21.44 -7.09
N LYS A 153 5.04 -21.49 -8.10
CA LYS A 153 6.49 -21.72 -7.93
C LYS A 153 7.26 -20.45 -7.57
N SER A 154 6.62 -19.28 -7.73
CA SER A 154 7.21 -17.98 -7.40
C SER A 154 7.57 -17.88 -5.91
N PRO A 155 8.61 -17.10 -5.57
CA PRO A 155 8.92 -16.80 -4.19
C PRO A 155 7.72 -16.20 -3.45
N LEU A 156 7.49 -16.64 -2.21
CA LEU A 156 6.39 -16.20 -1.37
C LEU A 156 6.30 -14.68 -1.25
N LYS A 157 7.44 -14.02 -1.02
CA LYS A 157 7.47 -12.56 -0.90
C LYS A 157 6.92 -11.88 -2.15
N ASN A 158 7.22 -12.37 -3.34
CA ASN A 158 6.71 -11.77 -4.59
C ASN A 158 5.18 -11.84 -4.64
N LEU A 159 4.59 -12.95 -4.19
CA LEU A 159 3.14 -13.15 -4.22
C LEU A 159 2.42 -12.37 -3.11
N LEU A 160 3.05 -12.12 -1.96
CA LEU A 160 2.49 -11.21 -0.95
C LEU A 160 2.43 -9.76 -1.44
N LEU A 161 3.29 -9.38 -2.39
CA LEU A 161 3.29 -8.04 -2.99
C LEU A 161 2.33 -7.93 -4.19
N ASP A 162 1.81 -9.06 -4.68
CA ASP A 162 0.82 -9.11 -5.75
C ASP A 162 -0.55 -8.69 -5.19
N GLN A 163 -1.02 -7.51 -5.62
CA GLN A 163 -2.27 -6.93 -5.13
C GLN A 163 -3.50 -7.76 -5.51
N SER A 164 -3.38 -8.69 -6.49
CA SER A 164 -4.45 -9.63 -6.82
C SER A 164 -4.56 -10.79 -5.82
N ILE A 165 -3.47 -11.13 -5.11
CA ILE A 165 -3.44 -12.16 -4.06
C ILE A 165 -3.96 -11.56 -2.75
N VAL A 166 -3.38 -10.44 -2.34
CA VAL A 166 -3.74 -9.74 -1.09
C VAL A 166 -3.49 -8.26 -1.29
N ALA A 167 -4.52 -7.45 -1.02
CA ALA A 167 -4.43 -6.03 -1.22
C ALA A 167 -3.59 -5.36 -0.12
N GLY A 168 -2.96 -4.22 -0.42
CA GLY A 168 -2.43 -3.33 0.61
C GLY A 168 -1.04 -3.67 1.13
N ILE A 169 -0.59 -4.93 1.04
CA ILE A 169 0.77 -5.31 1.45
C ILE A 169 1.79 -4.82 0.40
N GLY A 170 2.88 -4.21 0.85
CA GLY A 170 4.01 -3.83 0.02
C GLY A 170 5.33 -4.37 0.56
N ASN A 171 6.41 -3.64 0.27
CA ASN A 171 7.76 -4.12 0.49
C ASN A 171 8.14 -4.13 1.97
N ILE A 172 7.71 -3.12 2.73
CA ILE A 172 8.04 -2.97 4.15
C ILE A 172 7.33 -4.06 4.93
N TYR A 173 6.00 -4.05 4.90
CA TYR A 173 5.19 -4.95 5.72
C TYR A 173 5.30 -6.41 5.25
N GLY A 174 5.60 -6.64 3.97
CA GLY A 174 5.94 -7.98 3.48
C GLY A 174 7.21 -8.55 4.12
N CYS A 175 8.29 -7.75 4.25
CA CYS A 175 9.52 -8.21 4.91
C CYS A 175 9.29 -8.44 6.41
N GLU A 176 8.63 -7.50 7.08
CA GLU A 176 8.35 -7.56 8.52
C GLU A 176 7.47 -8.76 8.88
N ALA A 177 6.39 -9.00 8.14
CA ALA A 177 5.50 -10.14 8.37
C ALA A 177 6.24 -11.48 8.19
N LEU A 178 7.07 -11.62 7.16
CA LEU A 178 7.85 -12.83 6.93
C LEU A 178 8.89 -13.09 8.02
N TYR A 179 9.54 -12.03 8.51
CA TYR A 179 10.45 -12.13 9.65
C TYR A 179 9.74 -12.62 10.91
N ARG A 180 8.62 -11.99 11.26
CA ARG A 180 7.80 -12.37 12.43
C ARG A 180 7.29 -13.81 12.30
N ALA A 181 6.88 -14.22 11.10
CA ALA A 181 6.46 -15.57 10.80
C ALA A 181 7.62 -16.58 10.80
N LYS A 182 8.88 -16.14 10.79
CA LYS A 182 10.09 -16.97 10.64
C LYS A 182 10.14 -17.73 9.30
N ILE A 183 9.63 -17.12 8.23
CA ILE A 183 9.58 -17.72 6.90
C ILE A 183 10.59 -17.03 5.99
N HIS A 184 11.45 -17.79 5.32
CA HIS A 184 12.42 -17.25 4.37
C HIS A 184 11.71 -16.67 3.13
N PRO A 185 12.01 -15.44 2.68
CA PRO A 185 11.25 -14.76 1.62
C PRO A 185 11.32 -15.45 0.25
N ALA A 186 12.37 -16.24 0.02
CA ALA A 186 12.57 -17.02 -1.20
C ALA A 186 11.96 -18.44 -1.18
N VAL A 187 11.22 -18.82 -0.13
CA VAL A 187 10.51 -20.11 -0.12
C VAL A 187 9.47 -20.12 -1.24
N ARG A 188 9.34 -21.28 -1.91
CA ARG A 188 8.31 -21.48 -2.92
C ARG A 188 6.94 -21.43 -2.26
N ALA A 189 6.07 -20.54 -2.73
CA ALA A 189 4.83 -20.30 -1.99
C ALA A 189 3.91 -21.52 -1.93
N GLY A 190 3.86 -22.32 -3.00
CA GLY A 190 3.07 -23.56 -3.03
C GLY A 190 3.60 -24.70 -2.15
N SER A 191 4.83 -24.61 -1.61
CA SER A 191 5.40 -25.63 -0.71
C SER A 191 5.17 -25.34 0.78
N LEU A 192 4.51 -24.23 1.11
CA LEU A 192 4.24 -23.90 2.51
C LEU A 192 3.13 -24.78 3.10
N GLU A 193 3.44 -25.36 4.26
CA GLU A 193 2.48 -26.08 5.08
C GLU A 193 1.43 -25.11 5.68
N SER A 194 0.22 -25.62 5.92
CA SER A 194 -0.89 -24.83 6.49
C SER A 194 -0.53 -24.17 7.82
N SER A 195 0.27 -24.83 8.67
CA SER A 195 0.75 -24.27 9.94
C SER A 195 1.56 -22.97 9.76
N HIS A 196 2.42 -22.92 8.75
CA HIS A 196 3.20 -21.73 8.41
C HIS A 196 2.30 -20.62 7.84
N LEU A 197 1.28 -20.97 7.04
CA LEU A 197 0.31 -20.00 6.52
C LEU A 197 -0.55 -19.40 7.62
N LYS A 198 -1.04 -20.20 8.58
CA LYS A 198 -1.78 -19.71 9.76
C LYS A 198 -0.96 -18.69 10.54
N LYS A 199 0.32 -19.00 10.78
CA LYS A 199 1.24 -18.07 11.44
C LYS A 199 1.45 -16.81 10.60
N LEU A 200 1.67 -16.94 9.29
CA LEU A 200 1.87 -15.80 8.41
C LEU A 200 0.68 -14.85 8.41
N VAL A 201 -0.55 -15.36 8.28
CA VAL A 201 -1.78 -14.55 8.34
C VAL A 201 -1.86 -13.78 9.66
N LYS A 202 -1.61 -14.47 10.78
CA LYS A 202 -1.58 -13.84 12.11
C LYS A 202 -0.57 -12.69 12.16
N GLU A 203 0.66 -12.92 11.69
CA GLU A 203 1.73 -11.91 11.75
C GLU A 203 1.53 -10.76 10.77
N ILE A 204 0.91 -11.00 9.61
CA ILE A 204 0.46 -9.95 8.67
C ILE A 204 -0.54 -9.04 9.36
N ARG A 205 -1.60 -9.60 9.97
CA ARG A 205 -2.60 -8.80 10.68
C ARG A 205 -2.00 -8.01 11.83
N ALA A 206 -1.14 -8.66 12.63
CA ALA A 206 -0.47 -8.03 13.76
C ALA A 206 0.38 -6.84 13.32
N VAL A 207 1.29 -7.02 12.34
CA VAL A 207 2.17 -5.93 11.90
C VAL A 207 1.40 -4.77 11.27
N LEU A 208 0.34 -5.06 10.50
CA LEU A 208 -0.47 -4.01 9.88
C LEU A 208 -1.27 -3.23 10.92
N ASN A 209 -1.87 -3.90 11.91
CA ASN A 209 -2.60 -3.23 12.98
C ASN A 209 -1.68 -2.39 13.87
N GLU A 210 -0.50 -2.90 14.23
CA GLU A 210 0.51 -2.12 14.97
C GLU A 210 0.95 -0.89 14.16
N ALA A 211 1.20 -1.06 12.86
CA ALA A 211 1.59 0.04 11.99
C ALA A 211 0.50 1.11 11.87
N ILE A 212 -0.77 0.70 11.76
CA ILE A 212 -1.91 1.64 11.79
C ILE A 212 -1.97 2.37 13.14
N GLY A 213 -1.79 1.65 14.25
CA GLY A 213 -1.75 2.26 15.60
C GLY A 213 -0.62 3.27 15.79
N HIS A 214 0.46 3.14 15.03
CA HIS A 214 1.59 4.07 15.01
C HIS A 214 1.60 5.01 13.79
N ASN A 215 0.46 5.22 13.13
CA ASN A 215 0.32 6.16 12.02
C ASN A 215 1.25 5.87 10.82
N GLY A 216 1.56 4.60 10.57
CA GLY A 216 2.41 4.14 9.47
C GLY A 216 3.90 4.38 9.68
N THR A 217 4.67 4.14 8.61
CA THR A 217 6.14 4.18 8.57
C THR A 217 6.64 5.36 7.73
N THR A 218 7.43 6.25 8.33
CA THR A 218 8.18 7.26 7.57
C THR A 218 9.64 6.84 7.38
N ILE A 219 10.00 6.46 6.14
CA ILE A 219 11.40 6.20 5.75
C ILE A 219 11.98 7.37 4.95
N SER A 220 11.22 7.88 3.97
CA SER A 220 11.63 9.01 3.15
C SER A 220 10.56 10.09 3.14
N ASN A 221 9.62 9.98 2.20
CA ASN A 221 8.72 11.08 1.84
C ASN A 221 7.29 10.89 2.35
N TYR A 222 6.98 9.78 3.03
CA TYR A 222 5.64 9.61 3.62
C TYR A 222 5.40 10.67 4.69
N ARG A 223 4.25 11.34 4.58
CA ARG A 223 3.70 12.31 5.53
C ARG A 223 2.20 12.07 5.68
N ARG A 224 1.71 12.35 6.88
CA ARG A 224 0.30 12.44 7.26
C ARG A 224 -0.32 13.72 6.66
N VAL A 225 -1.64 13.86 6.76
CA VAL A 225 -2.36 15.05 6.22
C VAL A 225 -1.92 16.32 6.93
N ASP A 226 -1.67 16.22 8.24
CA ASP A 226 -1.11 17.30 9.07
C ASP A 226 0.41 17.52 8.86
N ASN A 227 0.97 16.95 7.78
CA ASN A 227 2.38 16.98 7.41
C ASN A 227 3.35 16.37 8.45
N LYS A 228 2.86 15.65 9.46
CA LYS A 228 3.70 14.91 10.41
C LYS A 228 4.12 13.55 9.86
N THR A 229 5.09 12.93 10.52
CA THR A 229 5.57 11.58 10.19
C THR A 229 4.75 10.50 10.89
N GLY A 230 4.79 9.28 10.36
CA GLY A 230 4.42 8.08 11.11
C GLY A 230 5.47 7.74 12.19
N GLY A 231 5.16 6.77 13.05
CA GLY A 231 6.04 6.31 14.13
C GLY A 231 6.54 4.87 13.96
N PHE A 232 6.00 4.09 13.02
CA PHE A 232 6.26 2.66 12.96
C PHE A 232 7.68 2.28 12.50
N GLN A 233 8.43 3.21 11.88
CA GLN A 233 9.84 3.00 11.51
C GLN A 233 10.74 2.63 12.70
N ASN A 234 10.35 3.03 13.91
CA ASN A 234 11.05 2.73 15.16
C ASN A 234 10.85 1.26 15.60
N PHE A 235 9.84 0.58 15.05
CA PHE A 235 9.45 -0.79 15.42
C PHE A 235 9.78 -1.81 14.32
N LEU A 236 10.38 -1.38 13.20
CA LEU A 236 10.85 -2.27 12.14
C LEU A 236 11.94 -3.21 12.65
N LYS A 237 11.80 -4.51 12.37
CA LYS A 237 12.69 -5.57 12.84
C LYS A 237 13.76 -5.94 11.82
N VAL A 238 13.49 -5.79 10.52
CA VAL A 238 14.43 -6.21 9.46
C VAL A 238 14.57 -5.18 8.34
N TYR A 239 13.50 -4.45 8.00
CA TYR A 239 13.52 -3.57 6.85
C TYR A 239 14.52 -2.42 7.03
N GLN A 240 15.55 -2.37 6.16
CA GLN A 240 16.65 -1.40 6.26
C GLN A 240 17.36 -1.37 7.63
N LYS A 241 17.43 -2.53 8.30
CA LYS A 241 18.23 -2.71 9.52
C LYS A 241 19.50 -3.50 9.23
N SER A 242 20.53 -3.30 10.03
CA SER A 242 21.79 -4.06 9.98
C SER A 242 21.69 -5.39 10.72
N CYS A 243 21.01 -5.41 11.87
CA CYS A 243 20.77 -6.60 12.68
C CYS A 243 19.28 -6.74 13.02
N CYS A 244 18.82 -7.98 13.16
CA CYS A 244 17.49 -8.25 13.71
C CYS A 244 17.47 -8.08 15.24
N PRO A 245 16.29 -8.04 15.89
CA PRO A 245 16.18 -7.95 17.36
C PRO A 245 16.94 -8.99 18.19
N LYS A 246 17.45 -10.07 17.58
CA LYS A 246 18.30 -11.08 18.24
C LYS A 246 19.80 -10.85 18.05
N GLY A 247 20.21 -9.75 17.43
CA GLY A 247 21.62 -9.45 17.15
C GLY A 247 22.19 -10.14 15.90
N HIS A 248 21.45 -11.03 15.23
CA HIS A 248 21.92 -11.64 13.98
C HIS A 248 21.93 -10.63 12.83
N PRO A 249 22.93 -10.69 11.92
CA PRO A 249 23.00 -9.82 10.76
C PRO A 249 21.79 -10.01 9.83
N ILE A 250 21.35 -8.91 9.21
CA ILE A 250 20.34 -8.90 8.15
C ILE A 250 21.04 -9.09 6.81
N ASP A 251 20.48 -10.00 6.01
CA ASP A 251 20.88 -10.22 4.63
C ASP A 251 19.84 -9.59 3.69
N LYS A 252 20.28 -9.33 2.45
CA LYS A 252 19.51 -8.64 1.43
C LYS A 252 19.58 -9.42 0.12
N LEU A 253 18.41 -9.64 -0.48
CA LEU A 253 18.31 -10.16 -1.84
C LEU A 253 17.37 -9.31 -2.69
N THR A 254 17.55 -9.39 -4.02
CA THR A 254 16.69 -8.70 -4.98
C THR A 254 15.62 -9.65 -5.49
N GLN A 255 14.35 -9.23 -5.37
CA GLN A 255 13.18 -10.02 -5.73
C GLN A 255 12.20 -9.14 -6.51
N ALA A 256 11.98 -9.48 -7.79
CA ALA A 256 11.14 -8.71 -8.71
C ALA A 256 11.47 -7.20 -8.71
N GLY A 257 12.76 -6.88 -8.86
CA GLY A 257 13.27 -5.50 -8.87
C GLY A 257 13.25 -4.77 -7.52
N ARG A 258 12.93 -5.46 -6.42
CA ARG A 258 12.83 -4.86 -5.08
C ARG A 258 13.81 -5.48 -4.10
N SER A 259 14.43 -4.62 -3.28
CA SER A 259 15.25 -5.04 -2.15
C SER A 259 14.38 -5.74 -1.10
N THR A 260 14.80 -6.92 -0.67
CA THR A 260 14.13 -7.73 0.36
C THR A 260 15.10 -7.96 1.49
N TYR A 261 14.71 -7.58 2.71
CA TYR A 261 15.52 -7.68 3.92
C TYR A 261 15.01 -8.84 4.75
N PHE A 262 15.92 -9.69 5.23
CA PHE A 262 15.58 -10.86 6.03
C PHE A 262 16.75 -11.27 6.93
N CYS A 263 16.47 -12.02 7.99
CA CYS A 263 17.50 -12.58 8.85
C CYS A 263 17.74 -14.06 8.49
N PRO A 264 18.90 -14.45 7.93
CA PRO A 264 19.16 -15.83 7.49
C PRO A 264 19.15 -16.85 8.64
N VAL A 265 19.45 -16.39 9.86
CA VAL A 265 19.43 -17.24 11.07
C VAL A 265 17.99 -17.50 11.56
N CYS A 266 17.16 -16.45 11.61
CA CYS A 266 15.78 -16.53 12.11
C CYS A 266 14.81 -17.10 11.06
N GLN A 267 15.08 -16.88 9.77
CA GLN A 267 14.27 -17.29 8.64
C GLN A 267 15.03 -18.32 7.82
N LYS A 268 15.16 -19.55 8.35
CA LYS A 268 15.92 -20.61 7.68
C LYS A 268 15.22 -21.06 6.40
N LYS A 269 15.97 -21.21 5.30
CA LYS A 269 15.49 -21.84 4.07
C LYS A 269 15.61 -23.36 4.25
N LYS A 270 14.50 -24.13 4.14
CA LYS A 270 14.57 -25.60 4.19
C LYS A 270 15.46 -26.12 3.04
N GLN A 271 16.32 -27.10 3.30
CA GLN A 271 17.30 -27.64 2.34
C GLN A 271 16.67 -28.24 1.07
N THR A 272 15.41 -28.67 1.11
CA THR A 272 14.68 -29.23 -0.05
C THR A 272 14.43 -28.22 -1.18
N ASP A 273 14.59 -26.91 -0.93
CA ASP A 273 14.54 -25.86 -1.96
C ASP A 273 15.92 -25.55 -2.61
N GLN A 274 16.99 -26.26 -2.22
CA GLN A 274 18.27 -26.25 -2.93
C GLN A 274 18.21 -27.21 -4.12
N ILE A 275 17.57 -26.80 -5.22
CA ILE A 275 17.88 -27.46 -6.50
C ILE A 275 19.31 -27.05 -6.85
N LYS A 276 20.20 -28.05 -6.84
CA LYS A 276 21.60 -28.01 -7.26
C LYS A 276 21.82 -27.02 -8.41
N THR A 277 22.37 -25.85 -8.11
CA THR A 277 23.15 -25.10 -9.09
C THR A 277 24.41 -25.92 -9.35
N ARG A 278 24.37 -26.81 -10.35
CA ARG A 278 25.59 -27.45 -10.85
C ARG A 278 26.51 -26.33 -11.36
N PRO A 279 27.80 -26.33 -11.00
CA PRO A 279 28.74 -25.39 -11.61
C PRO A 279 28.77 -25.62 -13.12
N ARG A 280 28.67 -24.54 -13.90
CA ARG A 280 28.99 -24.57 -15.33
C ARG A 280 30.45 -24.97 -15.44
N ILE A 281 30.71 -26.19 -15.86
CA ILE A 281 32.04 -26.61 -16.31
C ILE A 281 32.35 -25.74 -17.52
N GLN A 282 33.33 -24.84 -17.37
CA GLN A 282 33.97 -24.19 -18.51
C GLN A 282 34.81 -25.25 -19.21
N THR A 283 34.34 -25.71 -20.36
CA THR A 283 35.19 -26.41 -21.33
C THR A 283 36.08 -25.36 -22.00
N ARG A 284 37.39 -25.64 -21.95
CA ARG A 284 38.45 -24.89 -22.64
C ARG A 284 38.25 -24.89 -24.14
#